data_AF-A0A3B9H0T8-F1
#
_entry.id   AF-A0A3B9H0T8-F1
#
_cell.length_a   1.000
_cell.length_b   1.000
_cell.length_c   1.000
_cell.angle_alpha   90.00
_cell.angle_beta   90.00
_cell.angle_gamma   90.00
#
_symmetry.space_group_name_H-M   'P 1'
#
loop_
_entity.id
_entity.type
_entity.pdbx_description
1 polymer ?
#
loop_
_entity_poly.entity_id
_entity_poly.type
_entity_poly.pdbx_seq_one_letter_code
_entity_poly.pdbx_strand_id
1 'polypeptide(L)'
;MVKTIEGSLGAPRTPSIDPDEVEKFSSIAAEWWDPKGKFRPLHRFNPVRLRFIRETAERHFGIDPGKVMPLEGLRLLDIGCGGGLVCEPMARLG
;
A
#
# COMPACT_ATOMS: atom_id res chain seq x y z
N MET A 1 17.98 12.24 10.47
CA MET A 1 18.91 12.41 9.33
C MET A 1 18.27 11.71 8.14
N VAL A 2 17.58 12.45 7.26
CA VAL A 2 16.93 11.88 6.07
C VAL A 2 18.04 11.54 5.07
N LYS A 3 18.28 10.24 4.82
CA LYS A 3 19.10 9.81 3.70
C LYS A 3 18.23 9.89 2.45
N THR A 4 18.38 10.96 1.69
CA THR A 4 17.86 11.03 0.33
C THR A 4 18.57 9.96 -0.50
N ILE A 5 17.81 9.05 -1.07
CA ILE A 5 18.32 8.07 -2.02
C ILE A 5 18.53 8.83 -3.32
N GLU A 6 19.78 9.09 -3.71
CA GLU A 6 20.08 9.67 -5.02
C GLU A 6 19.67 8.65 -6.10
N GLY A 7 18.56 8.93 -6.79
CA GLY A 7 18.05 8.08 -7.86
C GLY A 7 18.95 8.09 -9.09
N SER A 8 18.96 6.97 -9.82
CA SER A 8 19.61 6.88 -11.14
C SER A 8 19.13 8.01 -12.07
N LEU A 9 20.07 8.82 -12.57
CA LEU A 9 19.81 9.96 -13.46
C LEU A 9 19.49 9.55 -14.91
N GLY A 10 19.67 8.27 -15.26
CA GLY A 10 19.37 7.75 -16.59
C GLY A 10 17.91 7.35 -16.72
N ALA A 11 17.23 7.82 -17.79
CA ALA A 11 15.90 7.34 -18.13
C ALA A 11 15.92 5.82 -18.34
N PRO A 12 14.95 5.07 -17.78
CA PRO A 12 14.87 3.62 -17.95
C PRO A 12 14.74 3.30 -19.45
N ARG A 13 15.58 2.37 -19.93
CA ARG A 13 15.65 2.00 -21.36
C ARG A 13 14.54 1.03 -21.79
N THR A 14 13.79 0.51 -20.83
CA THR A 14 12.67 -0.42 -21.01
C THR A 14 11.53 0.02 -20.10
N PRO A 15 10.26 -0.16 -20.52
CA PRO A 15 9.12 0.09 -19.64
C PRO A 15 9.25 -0.76 -18.36
N SER A 16 9.01 -0.16 -17.20
CA SER A 16 8.94 -0.89 -15.93
C SER A 16 7.58 -1.55 -15.69
N ILE A 17 6.75 -1.64 -16.73
CA ILE A 17 5.38 -2.12 -16.71
C ILE A 17 5.20 -3.22 -17.75
N ASP A 18 4.53 -4.29 -17.35
CA ASP A 18 4.13 -5.38 -18.23
C ASP A 18 2.65 -5.23 -18.59
N PRO A 19 2.30 -4.96 -19.86
CA PRO A 19 0.92 -4.81 -20.31
C PRO A 19 0.04 -6.05 -20.03
N ASP A 20 0.61 -7.26 -20.10
CA ASP A 20 -0.17 -8.49 -19.93
C ASP A 20 -0.56 -8.69 -18.46
N GLU A 21 0.30 -8.29 -17.52
CA GLU A 21 -0.06 -8.28 -16.10
C GLU A 21 -1.11 -7.21 -15.80
N VAL A 22 -1.02 -6.02 -16.43
CA VAL A 22 -2.06 -4.98 -16.28
C VAL A 22 -3.42 -5.50 -16.74
N GLU A 23 -3.48 -6.12 -17.91
CA GLU A 23 -4.73 -6.67 -18.47
C GLU A 23 -5.30 -7.77 -17.59
N LYS A 24 -4.46 -8.73 -17.16
CA LYS A 24 -4.86 -9.81 -16.25
C LYS A 24 -5.53 -9.27 -14.98
N PHE A 25 -4.94 -8.26 -14.34
CA PHE A 25 -5.53 -7.64 -13.15
C PHE A 25 -6.77 -6.80 -13.47
N SER A 26 -6.78 -6.08 -14.60
CA SER A 26 -7.93 -5.29 -15.05
C SER A 26 -9.16 -6.16 -15.31
N SER A 27 -8.98 -7.35 -15.91
CA SER A 27 -10.05 -8.29 -16.24
C SER A 27 -10.83 -8.81 -15.02
N ILE A 28 -10.22 -8.74 -13.82
CA ILE A 28 -10.82 -9.18 -12.56
C ILE A 28 -11.05 -8.02 -11.57
N ALA A 29 -10.94 -6.76 -12.04
CA ALA A 29 -11.05 -5.54 -11.24
C ALA A 29 -12.30 -5.46 -10.36
N ALA A 30 -13.45 -5.87 -10.89
CA ALA A 30 -14.73 -5.81 -10.19
C ALA A 30 -14.78 -6.69 -8.92
N GLU A 31 -13.93 -7.71 -8.82
CA GLU A 31 -13.91 -8.64 -7.69
C GLU A 31 -13.02 -8.17 -6.54
N TRP A 32 -12.36 -7.01 -6.64
CA TRP A 32 -11.36 -6.57 -5.63
C TRP A 32 -11.89 -6.57 -4.21
N TRP A 33 -13.15 -6.15 -4.03
CA TRP A 33 -13.78 -6.00 -2.73
C TRP A 33 -14.71 -7.15 -2.35
N ASP A 34 -14.78 -8.23 -3.14
CA ASP A 34 -15.47 -9.44 -2.72
C ASP A 34 -14.57 -10.25 -1.76
N PRO A 35 -14.91 -10.33 -0.46
CA PRO A 35 -14.12 -11.09 0.52
C PRO A 35 -14.12 -12.60 0.26
N LYS A 36 -15.00 -13.11 -0.62
CA LYS A 36 -15.06 -14.52 -1.02
C LYS A 36 -14.54 -14.76 -2.44
N GLY A 37 -14.28 -13.70 -3.21
CA GLY A 37 -13.85 -13.75 -4.60
C GLY A 37 -12.35 -14.00 -4.80
N LYS A 38 -11.85 -13.71 -6.00
CA LYS A 38 -10.45 -13.98 -6.41
C LYS A 38 -9.39 -13.35 -5.50
N PHE A 39 -9.70 -12.20 -4.89
CA PHE A 39 -8.79 -11.48 -3.99
C PHE A 39 -8.94 -11.86 -2.51
N ARG A 40 -9.73 -12.88 -2.17
CA ARG A 40 -9.93 -13.37 -0.80
C ARG A 40 -8.62 -13.54 0.01
N PRO A 41 -7.51 -14.06 -0.55
CA PRO A 41 -6.25 -14.15 0.20
C PRO A 41 -5.75 -12.77 0.68
N LEU A 42 -5.88 -11.72 -0.15
CA LEU A 42 -5.48 -10.36 0.22
C LEU A 42 -6.35 -9.82 1.36
N HIS A 43 -7.67 -10.03 1.30
CA HIS A 43 -8.58 -9.66 2.39
C HIS A 43 -8.22 -10.32 3.72
N ARG A 44 -7.93 -11.63 3.70
CA ARG A 44 -7.53 -12.34 4.93
C ARG A 44 -6.18 -11.89 5.47
N PHE A 45 -5.25 -11.53 4.59
CA PHE A 45 -3.90 -11.12 4.98
C PHE A 45 -3.85 -9.65 5.43
N ASN A 46 -4.81 -8.83 5.00
CA ASN A 46 -4.82 -7.39 5.21
C ASN A 46 -4.70 -6.96 6.68
N PRO A 47 -5.41 -7.57 7.65
CA PRO A 47 -5.28 -7.19 9.06
C PRO A 47 -3.85 -7.33 9.61
N VAL A 48 -3.09 -8.31 9.13
CA VAL A 48 -1.69 -8.50 9.54
C VAL A 48 -0.80 -7.46 8.88
N ARG A 49 -0.99 -7.19 7.57
CA ARG A 49 -0.24 -6.14 6.85
C ARG A 49 -0.44 -4.76 7.46
N LEU A 50 -1.70 -4.38 7.71
CA LEU A 50 -2.06 -3.07 8.24
C LEU A 50 -1.48 -2.87 9.65
N ARG A 51 -1.52 -3.90 10.50
CA ARG A 51 -0.86 -3.88 11.81
C ARG A 51 0.63 -3.65 11.69
N PHE A 52 1.31 -4.40 10.83
CA PHE A 52 2.74 -4.26 10.61
C PHE A 52 3.12 -2.85 10.12
N ILE A 53 2.38 -2.30 9.14
CA ILE A 53 2.61 -0.95 8.61
C ILE A 53 2.42 0.08 9.71
N ARG A 54 1.30 0.01 10.44
CA ARG A 54 0.99 0.91 11.55
C ARG A 54 2.09 0.90 12.61
N GLU A 55 2.44 -0.27 13.14
CA GLU A 55 3.46 -0.39 14.19
C GLU A 55 4.84 0.07 13.69
N THR A 56 5.13 -0.13 12.41
CA THR A 56 6.38 0.35 11.79
C THR A 56 6.39 1.87 11.70
N ALA A 57 5.30 2.49 11.26
CA ALA A 57 5.16 3.94 11.25
C ALA A 57 5.26 4.52 12.67
N GLU A 58 4.57 3.91 13.64
CA GLU A 58 4.61 4.32 15.05
C GLU A 58 6.05 4.34 15.58
N ARG A 59 6.80 3.26 15.39
CA ARG A 59 8.22 3.20 15.79
C ARG A 59 9.10 4.17 15.02
N HIS A 60 8.88 4.33 13.72
CA HIS A 60 9.76 5.12 12.86
C HIS A 60 9.61 6.63 13.11
N PHE A 61 8.37 7.10 13.28
CA PHE A 61 8.05 8.51 13.47
C PHE A 61 7.87 8.90 14.94
N GLY A 62 8.00 7.95 15.88
CA GLY A 62 7.84 8.21 17.31
C GLY A 62 6.40 8.57 17.69
N ILE A 63 5.42 7.93 17.05
CA ILE A 63 3.99 8.13 17.35
C ILE A 63 3.62 7.28 18.56
N ASP A 64 2.85 7.86 19.48
CA ASP A 64 2.41 7.17 20.69
C ASP A 64 1.61 5.89 20.37
N PRO A 65 2.00 4.75 20.98
CA PRO A 65 1.23 3.52 20.86
C PRO A 65 -0.20 3.74 21.34
N GLY A 66 -1.18 3.46 20.46
CA GLY A 66 -2.60 3.63 20.79
C GLY A 66 -3.22 4.95 20.35
N LYS A 67 -2.47 5.85 19.68
CA LYS A 67 -3.08 7.01 18.99
C LYS A 67 -4.20 6.52 18.06
N VAL A 68 -5.36 7.20 18.12
CA VAL A 68 -6.56 6.83 17.33
C VAL A 68 -6.30 6.98 15.83
N MET A 69 -5.63 8.07 15.46
CA MET A 69 -5.22 8.38 14.08
C MET A 69 -3.69 8.41 14.01
N PRO A 70 -3.04 7.23 13.99
CA PRO A 70 -1.58 7.16 14.08
C PRO A 70 -0.88 7.73 12.84
N LEU A 71 -1.56 7.79 11.69
CA LEU A 71 -0.96 8.24 10.43
C LEU A 71 -1.25 9.72 10.11
N GLU A 72 -2.04 10.38 10.96
CA GLU A 72 -2.43 11.78 10.79
C GLU A 72 -1.23 12.71 10.57
N GLY A 73 -1.30 13.52 9.51
CA GLY A 73 -0.25 14.46 9.13
C GLY A 73 0.91 13.83 8.34
N LEU A 74 0.91 12.50 8.17
CA LEU A 74 1.85 11.83 7.27
C LEU A 74 1.31 11.84 5.84
N ARG A 75 2.24 11.75 4.89
CA ARG A 75 1.91 11.54 3.47
C ARG A 75 2.31 10.13 3.08
N LEU A 76 1.33 9.36 2.61
CA LEU A 76 1.52 7.96 2.23
C LEU A 76 1.45 7.76 0.71
N LEU A 77 2.19 6.78 0.22
CA LEU A 77 2.19 6.33 -1.17
C LEU A 77 2.13 4.81 -1.21
N ASP A 78 1.04 4.26 -1.73
CA ASP A 78 0.83 2.82 -1.93
C ASP A 78 1.07 2.46 -3.40
N ILE A 79 2.29 2.02 -3.73
CA ILE A 79 2.66 1.64 -5.10
C ILE A 79 2.06 0.29 -5.45
N GLY A 80 1.24 0.25 -6.51
CA GLY A 80 0.50 -0.94 -6.88
C GLY A 80 -0.73 -1.18 -6.00
N CYS A 81 -1.40 -0.09 -5.59
CA CYS A 81 -2.54 -0.13 -4.68
C CYS A 81 -3.73 -0.98 -5.19
N GLY A 82 -3.86 -1.18 -6.51
CA GLY A 82 -4.99 -1.86 -7.12
C GLY A 82 -6.31 -1.25 -6.67
N GLY A 83 -7.30 -2.07 -6.33
CA GLY A 83 -8.57 -1.63 -5.75
C GLY A 83 -8.49 -1.07 -4.31
N GLY A 84 -7.32 -0.72 -3.79
CA GLY A 84 -7.21 0.11 -2.59
C GLY A 84 -7.36 -0.63 -1.26
N LEU A 85 -7.19 -1.96 -1.23
CA LEU A 85 -7.38 -2.76 -0.01
C LEU A 85 -6.49 -2.30 1.15
N VAL A 86 -5.30 -1.77 0.89
CA VAL A 86 -4.39 -1.24 1.93
C VAL A 86 -4.53 0.28 2.02
N CYS A 87 -4.48 0.98 0.89
CA CYS A 87 -4.59 2.44 0.82
C CYS A 87 -5.82 2.99 1.57
N GLU A 88 -7.01 2.40 1.39
CA GLU A 88 -8.23 2.92 1.99
C GLU A 88 -8.28 2.75 3.52
N PRO A 89 -7.93 1.59 4.12
CA PRO A 89 -7.75 1.51 5.57
C PRO A 89 -6.62 2.40 6.12
N MET A 90 -5.52 2.60 5.38
CA MET A 90 -4.48 3.52 5.81
C MET A 90 -4.99 4.96 5.87
N ALA A 91 -5.75 5.42 4.87
CA ALA A 91 -6.38 6.74 4.89
C ALA A 91 -7.34 6.93 6.08
N ARG A 92 -8.03 5.88 6.53
CA ARG A 92 -8.88 5.92 7.73
C ARG A 92 -8.09 6.06 9.03
N LEU A 93 -6.79 5.81 9.03
CA LEU A 93 -5.90 5.96 10.19
C LEU A 93 -5.25 7.35 10.28
N GLY A 94 -5.59 8.27 9.37
CA GLY A 94 -5.11 9.66 9.36
C GLY A 94 -4.23 10.00 8.17
#